data_AF-A0A8T5UL34-F1
#
_entry.id   AF-A0A8T5UL34-F1
#
_cell.length_a   1.000
_cell.length_b   1.000
_cell.length_c   1.000
_cell.angle_alpha   90.00
_cell.angle_beta   90.00
_cell.angle_gamma   90.00
#
_symmetry.space_group_name_H-M   'P 1'
#
loop_
_entity.id
_entity.type
_entity.pdbx_description
1 polymer ?
#
loop_
_entity_poly.entity_id
_entity_poly.type
_entity_poly.pdbx_seq_one_letter_code
_entity_poly.pdbx_strand_id
1 'polypeptide(L)'
;MDKNSNDTKIVKIIFRKKAITIDALSSLLNSSIKTARRRLKLWEAYTSYNENGRYYTLPNIPEFDGNGLWAYRKIHFSKYGNLRQTTINLIKRSKAGLDAAEMNDLLGISVRSFLTALQKHPDL
;
A
#
# COMPACT_ATOMS: atom_id res chain seq x y z
N MET A 1 -26.47 15.82 -9.33
CA MET A 1 -25.94 15.09 -8.14
C MET A 1 -24.62 15.71 -7.75
N ASP A 2 -24.54 16.31 -6.56
CA ASP A 2 -23.30 16.93 -6.10
C ASP A 2 -22.18 15.91 -5.98
N LYS A 3 -21.12 16.14 -6.77
CA LYS A 3 -19.92 15.30 -6.83
C LYS A 3 -19.28 15.13 -5.43
N ASN A 4 -19.40 16.14 -4.58
CA ASN A 4 -18.91 16.15 -3.19
C ASN A 4 -19.69 15.22 -2.25
N SER A 5 -21.01 15.09 -2.47
CA SER A 5 -21.88 14.25 -1.63
C SER A 5 -21.64 12.76 -1.89
N ASN A 6 -21.36 12.39 -3.15
CA ASN A 6 -21.06 11.00 -3.51
C ASN A 6 -19.69 10.54 -2.98
N ASP A 7 -18.66 11.38 -3.11
CA ASP A 7 -17.32 11.07 -2.61
C ASP A 7 -17.32 10.81 -1.09
N THR A 8 -18.07 11.61 -0.33
CA THR A 8 -18.22 11.44 1.12
C THR A 8 -18.80 10.08 1.50
N LYS A 9 -19.79 9.59 0.75
CA LYS A 9 -20.40 8.26 0.97
C LYS A 9 -19.41 7.14 0.66
N ILE A 10 -18.68 7.25 -0.45
CA ILE A 10 -17.69 6.25 -0.87
C ILE A 10 -16.55 6.17 0.14
N VAL A 11 -16.05 7.31 0.61
CA VAL A 11 -15.04 7.40 1.66
C VAL A 11 -15.49 6.68 2.93
N LYS A 12 -16.74 6.89 3.39
CA LYS A 12 -17.31 6.14 4.54
C LYS A 12 -17.37 4.63 4.32
N ILE A 13 -17.65 4.17 3.09
CA ILE A 13 -17.61 2.74 2.75
C ILE A 13 -16.19 2.20 2.87
N ILE A 14 -15.19 2.94 2.38
CA ILE A 14 -13.78 2.53 2.46
C ILE A 14 -13.33 2.49 3.92
N PHE A 15 -13.71 3.46 4.77
CA PHE A 15 -13.43 3.42 6.21
C PHE A 15 -13.90 2.12 6.87
N ARG A 16 -15.13 1.70 6.56
CA ARG A 16 -15.71 0.47 7.13
C ARG A 16 -15.01 -0.79 6.63
N LYS A 17 -14.65 -0.83 5.34
CA LYS A 17 -13.98 -2.00 4.72
C LYS A 17 -12.47 -2.04 4.96
N LYS A 18 -11.87 -0.90 5.33
CA LYS A 18 -10.44 -0.61 5.48
C LYS A 18 -9.59 -0.69 4.22
N ALA A 19 -9.99 -1.47 3.20
CA ALA A 19 -9.31 -1.55 1.92
C ALA A 19 -10.30 -1.75 0.75
N ILE A 20 -9.91 -1.31 -0.45
CA ILE A 20 -10.72 -1.43 -1.68
C ILE A 20 -9.83 -1.74 -2.91
N THR A 21 -10.39 -2.41 -3.92
CA THR A 21 -9.74 -2.60 -5.23
C THR A 21 -10.09 -1.48 -6.19
N ILE A 22 -9.31 -1.31 -7.26
CA ILE A 22 -9.60 -0.29 -8.27
C ILE A 22 -10.94 -0.53 -8.98
N ASP A 23 -11.27 -1.79 -9.28
CA ASP A 23 -12.53 -2.15 -9.95
C ASP A 23 -13.73 -1.83 -9.07
N ALA A 24 -13.68 -2.20 -7.79
CA ALA A 24 -14.75 -1.91 -6.84
C ALA A 24 -14.95 -0.39 -6.66
N LEU A 25 -13.85 0.38 -6.62
CA LEU A 25 -13.94 1.83 -6.58
C LEU A 25 -14.52 2.42 -7.86
N SER A 26 -14.14 1.88 -9.03
CA SER A 26 -14.68 2.26 -10.33
C SER A 26 -16.19 2.09 -10.37
N SER A 27 -16.69 0.94 -9.89
CA SER A 27 -18.12 0.64 -9.77
C SER A 27 -18.82 1.59 -8.80
N LEU A 28 -18.25 1.85 -7.61
CA LEU A 28 -18.84 2.76 -6.63
C LEU A 28 -18.92 4.21 -7.15
N LEU A 29 -17.93 4.64 -7.92
CA LEU A 29 -17.90 5.97 -8.54
C LEU A 29 -18.78 6.07 -9.80
N ASN A 30 -19.28 4.94 -10.31
CA ASN A 30 -19.89 4.83 -11.64
C ASN A 30 -19.02 5.52 -12.71
N SER A 31 -17.73 5.17 -12.74
CA SER A 31 -16.75 5.85 -13.59
C SER A 31 -15.72 4.89 -14.14
N SER A 32 -14.83 5.38 -15.01
CA SER A 32 -13.70 4.60 -15.53
C SER A 32 -12.63 4.32 -14.47
N ILE A 33 -11.85 3.25 -14.67
CA ILE A 33 -10.67 2.94 -13.85
C ILE A 33 -9.70 4.13 -13.80
N LYS A 34 -9.51 4.86 -14.91
CA LYS A 34 -8.66 6.06 -14.97
C LYS A 34 -9.18 7.15 -14.02
N THR A 35 -10.49 7.35 -13.96
CA THR A 35 -11.12 8.28 -13.04
C THR A 35 -10.95 7.83 -11.58
N ALA A 36 -11.16 6.55 -11.30
CA ALA A 36 -10.95 5.98 -9.97
C ALA A 36 -9.50 6.13 -9.49
N ARG A 37 -8.50 5.90 -10.35
CA ARG A 37 -7.07 6.14 -10.03
C ARG A 37 -6.80 7.60 -9.72
N ARG A 38 -7.38 8.53 -10.49
CA ARG A 38 -7.26 9.98 -10.22
C ARG A 38 -7.85 10.35 -8.86
N ARG A 39 -8.95 9.72 -8.44
CA ARG A 39 -9.53 9.92 -7.11
C ARG A 39 -8.63 9.39 -6.00
N LEU A 40 -8.10 8.18 -6.14
CA LEU A 40 -7.14 7.63 -5.17
C LEU A 40 -5.92 8.53 -4.99
N LYS A 41 -5.39 9.09 -6.08
CA LYS A 41 -4.30 10.07 -6.02
C LYS A 41 -4.71 11.35 -5.27
N LEU A 42 -5.90 11.87 -5.54
CA LEU A 42 -6.42 13.06 -4.87
C LEU A 42 -6.67 12.83 -3.37
N TRP A 43 -7.07 11.62 -3.00
CA TRP A 43 -7.27 11.22 -1.61
C TRP A 43 -6.00 10.70 -0.93
N GLU A 44 -4.86 10.78 -1.61
CA GLU A 44 -3.55 10.36 -1.10
C GLU A 44 -3.54 8.90 -0.61
N ALA A 45 -4.34 8.04 -1.23
CA ALA A 45 -4.51 6.67 -0.80
C ALA A 45 -3.21 5.86 -0.90
N TYR A 46 -2.91 5.09 0.14
CA TYR A 46 -1.83 4.12 0.12
C TYR A 46 -2.20 2.93 -0.75
N THR A 47 -1.21 2.35 -1.44
CA THR A 47 -1.34 1.13 -2.24
C THR A 47 -0.67 -0.02 -1.48
N SER A 48 -1.23 -1.22 -1.55
CA SER A 48 -0.61 -2.40 -0.95
C SER A 48 0.75 -2.67 -1.61
N TYR A 49 1.77 -3.01 -0.83
CA TYR A 49 3.04 -3.44 -1.42
C TYR A 49 3.04 -4.91 -1.82
N ASN A 50 2.06 -5.67 -1.32
CA ASN A 50 1.82 -7.05 -1.72
C ASN A 50 0.55 -7.17 -2.60
N GLU A 51 0.20 -8.40 -2.99
CA GLU A 51 -0.95 -8.69 -3.86
C GLU A 51 -0.91 -7.89 -5.18
N ASN A 52 0.30 -7.69 -5.72
CA ASN A 52 0.54 -6.92 -6.96
C ASN A 52 0.00 -5.47 -6.91
N GLY A 53 -0.06 -4.84 -5.73
CA GLY A 53 -0.57 -3.47 -5.60
C GLY A 53 -2.07 -3.33 -5.87
N ARG A 54 -2.82 -4.42 -5.67
CA ARG A 54 -4.25 -4.49 -5.99
C ARG A 54 -5.14 -3.69 -5.04
N TYR A 55 -4.69 -3.46 -3.81
CA TYR A 55 -5.53 -2.87 -2.76
C TYR A 55 -5.10 -1.45 -2.41
N TYR A 56 -6.08 -0.63 -2.06
CA TYR A 56 -5.91 0.76 -1.68
C TYR A 56 -6.58 1.04 -0.33
N THR A 57 -6.00 1.95 0.45
CA THR A 57 -6.56 2.42 1.73
C THR A 57 -6.34 3.93 1.90
N LEU A 58 -7.24 4.60 2.61
CA LEU A 58 -7.18 6.06 2.82
C LEU A 58 -6.20 6.42 3.94
N PRO A 59 -5.58 7.61 3.93
CA PRO A 59 -4.47 7.95 4.83
C PRO A 59 -4.71 7.77 6.33
N ASN A 60 -5.94 7.90 6.79
CA ASN A 60 -6.31 7.85 8.20
C ASN A 60 -6.96 6.52 8.62
N ILE A 61 -6.82 5.47 7.80
CA ILE A 61 -7.24 4.11 8.15
C ILE A 61 -6.07 3.28 8.71
N PRO A 62 -4.86 3.30 8.12
CA PRO A 62 -3.75 2.48 8.61
C PRO A 62 -3.23 2.90 9.97
N GLU A 63 -2.97 1.91 10.82
CA GLU A 63 -2.23 2.06 12.08
C GLU A 63 -0.81 1.53 11.86
N PHE A 64 0.01 2.35 11.22
CA PHE A 64 1.38 1.96 10.90
C PHE A 64 2.25 1.81 12.15
N ASP A 65 3.01 0.73 12.23
CA ASP A 65 3.96 0.44 13.30
C ASP A 65 5.21 1.35 13.27
N GLY A 66 6.16 1.08 14.16
CA GLY A 66 7.44 1.80 14.22
C GLY A 66 8.32 1.64 12.96
N ASN A 67 8.05 0.62 12.16
CA ASN A 67 8.69 0.38 10.86
C ASN A 67 7.93 1.04 9.70
N GLY A 68 6.79 1.68 9.97
CA GLY A 68 5.97 2.30 8.93
C GLY A 68 5.14 1.30 8.12
N LEU A 69 4.93 0.10 8.67
CA LEU A 69 4.20 -1.00 8.05
C LEU A 69 2.84 -1.18 8.72
N TRP A 70 1.85 -1.55 7.92
CA TRP A 70 0.53 -1.89 8.44
C TRP A 70 -0.02 -3.11 7.71
N ALA A 71 -0.35 -4.14 8.47
CA ALA A 71 -0.99 -5.34 7.98
C ALA A 71 -2.49 -5.29 8.27
N TYR A 72 -3.31 -5.54 7.25
CA TYR A 72 -4.74 -5.76 7.39
C TYR A 72 -5.12 -7.08 6.74
N ARG A 73 -5.36 -8.10 7.58
CA ARG A 73 -5.49 -9.49 7.15
C ARG A 73 -4.24 -9.89 6.36
N LYS A 74 -4.40 -10.34 5.12
CA LYS A 74 -3.29 -10.67 4.22
C LYS A 74 -2.75 -9.49 3.41
N ILE A 75 -3.31 -8.29 3.55
CA ILE A 75 -2.94 -7.12 2.74
C ILE A 75 -1.95 -6.29 3.54
N HIS A 76 -0.85 -5.91 2.93
CA HIS A 76 0.19 -5.15 3.60
C HIS A 76 0.45 -3.81 2.91
N PHE A 77 0.53 -2.76 3.72
CA PHE A 77 0.74 -1.38 3.31
C PHE A 77 1.98 -0.79 3.96
N SER A 78 2.55 0.21 3.30
CA SER A 78 3.74 0.92 3.77
C SER A 78 3.58 2.42 3.55
N LYS A 79 4.02 3.21 4.52
CA LYS A 79 4.14 4.68 4.38
C LYS A 79 5.10 5.08 3.25
N TYR A 80 6.01 4.18 2.86
CA TYR A 80 7.06 4.42 1.88
C TYR A 80 6.67 4.07 0.45
N GLY A 81 5.46 3.56 0.22
CA GLY A 81 4.97 3.19 -1.11
C GLY A 81 5.13 1.70 -1.40
N ASN A 82 5.73 1.36 -2.53
CA ASN A 82 5.79 -0.04 -3.00
C ASN A 82 6.82 -0.89 -2.23
N LEU A 83 6.86 -2.20 -2.52
CA LEU A 83 7.74 -3.16 -1.84
C LEU A 83 9.22 -2.75 -1.92
N ARG A 84 9.66 -2.23 -3.08
CA ARG A 84 11.04 -1.78 -3.29
C ARG A 84 11.39 -0.58 -2.43
N GLN A 85 10.55 0.45 -2.46
CA GLN A 85 10.77 1.65 -1.64
C GLN A 85 10.74 1.30 -0.15
N THR A 86 9.83 0.42 0.25
CA THR A 86 9.72 -0.07 1.63
C THR A 86 10.99 -0.80 2.06
N THR A 87 11.45 -1.74 1.25
CA THR A 87 12.67 -2.52 1.52
C THR A 87 13.90 -1.62 1.67
N ILE A 88 14.10 -0.68 0.75
CA ILE A 88 15.21 0.27 0.81
C ILE A 88 15.15 1.10 2.09
N ASN A 89 13.97 1.58 2.49
CA ASN A 89 13.80 2.34 3.74
C ASN A 89 14.10 1.50 4.98
N LEU A 90 13.67 0.25 5.02
CA LEU A 90 13.95 -0.67 6.12
C LEU A 90 15.46 -0.91 6.27
N ILE A 91 16.16 -1.19 5.16
CA ILE A 91 17.62 -1.40 5.17
C ILE A 91 18.33 -0.14 5.65
N LYS A 92 18.00 1.04 5.09
CA LYS A 92 18.65 2.32 5.46
C LYS A 92 18.42 2.71 6.93
N ARG A 93 17.32 2.26 7.54
CA ARG A 93 17.02 2.51 8.96
C ARG A 93 17.71 1.52 9.89
N SER A 94 18.18 0.38 9.39
CA SER A 94 18.94 -0.58 10.18
C SER A 94 20.40 -0.20 10.24
N LYS A 95 20.95 -0.07 11.46
CA LYS A 95 22.37 0.24 11.67
C LYS A 95 23.30 -0.90 11.20
N ALA A 96 22.84 -2.14 11.28
CA ALA A 96 23.62 -3.33 10.93
C ALA A 96 23.21 -3.94 9.58
N GLY A 97 22.25 -3.33 8.87
CA GLY A 97 21.55 -3.98 7.76
C GLY A 97 20.47 -4.95 8.26
N LEU A 98 19.80 -5.63 7.33
CA LEU A 98 18.81 -6.66 7.63
C LEU A 98 19.11 -7.88 6.78
N ASP A 99 19.11 -9.05 7.39
CA ASP A 99 19.19 -10.30 6.63
C ASP A 99 17.82 -10.64 5.97
N ALA A 100 17.82 -11.69 5.15
CA ALA A 100 16.62 -12.08 4.42
C ALA A 100 15.50 -12.61 5.34
N ALA A 101 15.84 -13.23 6.48
CA ALA A 101 14.87 -13.75 7.44
C ALA A 101 14.22 -12.59 8.21
N GLU A 102 15.03 -11.68 8.75
CA GLU A 102 14.55 -10.46 9.42
C GLU A 102 13.65 -9.64 8.49
N MET A 103 14.02 -9.54 7.20
CA MET A 103 13.22 -8.83 6.22
C MET A 103 11.89 -9.54 5.89
N ASN A 104 11.88 -10.87 5.82
CA ASN A 104 10.62 -11.63 5.66
C ASN A 104 9.68 -11.39 6.85
N ASP A 105 10.23 -11.44 8.07
CA ASP A 105 9.46 -11.28 9.30
C ASP A 105 8.86 -9.86 9.39
N LEU A 106 9.64 -8.83 9.04
CA LEU A 106 9.16 -7.46 9.01
C LEU A 106 8.08 -7.23 7.95
N LEU A 107 8.28 -7.75 6.73
CA LEU A 107 7.37 -7.49 5.60
C LEU A 107 6.17 -8.45 5.55
N GLY A 108 6.16 -9.51 6.36
CA GLY A 108 5.06 -10.49 6.39
C GLY A 108 4.81 -11.21 5.06
N ILE A 109 5.78 -11.17 4.13
CA ILE A 109 5.72 -11.83 2.82
C ILE A 109 7.06 -12.48 2.48
N SER A 110 7.02 -13.52 1.66
CA SER A 110 8.25 -14.11 1.11
C SER A 110 8.93 -13.12 0.16
N VAL A 111 10.04 -12.53 0.60
CA VAL A 111 10.84 -11.60 -0.20
C VAL A 111 11.99 -12.27 -0.95
N ARG A 112 12.13 -13.60 -0.90
CA ARG A 112 13.26 -14.33 -1.53
C ARG A 112 13.47 -13.94 -3.00
N SER A 113 12.42 -14.01 -3.82
CA SER A 113 12.49 -13.65 -5.24
C SER A 113 12.73 -12.16 -5.46
N PHE A 114 12.23 -11.32 -4.56
CA PHE A 114 12.40 -9.87 -4.61
C PHE A 114 13.84 -9.45 -4.26
N LEU A 115 14.42 -10.00 -3.20
CA LEU A 115 15.79 -9.70 -2.76
C LEU A 115 16.83 -10.11 -3.78
N THR A 116 16.66 -11.25 -4.46
CA THR A 116 17.55 -11.66 -5.56
C THR A 116 17.55 -10.66 -6.71
N ALA A 117 16.40 -10.04 -7.01
CA ALA A 117 16.31 -8.99 -8.02
C ALA A 117 16.93 -7.66 -7.53
N LEU A 118 16.82 -7.38 -6.23
CA LEU A 118 17.30 -6.15 -5.60
C LEU A 118 18.83 -6.07 -5.52
N GLN A 119 19.53 -7.18 -5.28
CA GLN A 119 21.01 -7.25 -5.20
C GLN A 119 21.73 -6.78 -6.47
N LYS A 120 21.04 -6.73 -7.62
CA LYS A 120 21.61 -6.28 -8.90
C LYS A 120 21.43 -4.78 -9.13
N HIS A 121 20.87 -4.04 -8.17
CA HIS A 121 20.48 -2.65 -8.36
C HIS A 121 21.52 -1.68 -7.78
N PRO A 122 21.96 -0.64 -8.53
CA PRO A 122 23.01 0.30 -8.11
C PRO A 122 22.65 1.25 -6.95
N ASP A 123 21.46 1.11 -6.35
CA ASP A 123 20.98 2.01 -5.28
C ASP A 123 21.16 1.39 -3.87
N LEU A 124 21.82 0.23 -3.80
CA LEU A 124 22.24 -0.49 -2.59
C LEU A 124 23.74 -0.70 -2.57
#